data_AF-A0A836ZSC3-F1
#
_entry.id   AF-A0A836ZSC3-F1
#
_cell.length_a   1.000
_cell.length_b   1.000
_cell.length_c   1.000
_cell.angle_alpha   90.00
_cell.angle_beta   90.00
_cell.angle_gamma   90.00
#
_symmetry.space_group_name_H-M   'P 1'
#
loop_
_entity.id
_entity.type
_entity.pdbx_description
1 polymer ?
#
loop_
_entity_poly.entity_id
_entity_poly.type
_entity_poly.pdbx_seq_one_letter_code
_entity_poly.pdbx_strand_id
1 'polypeptide(L)'
;MSTPLPIDQEPPRDVLAGEYVLGLLSAEERLAAEQRVATDGQFAQAVLQWQELLAPLLEEIAAETPPDQVWARVRQTLGFDTPLRAVPSAAPVSPNAPAAPL
;
A
#
# COMPACT_ATOMS: atom_id res chain seq x y z
N MET A 1 -4.63 -4.43 43.19
CA MET A 1 -3.70 -5.24 42.39
C MET A 1 -3.78 -4.70 40.97
N SER A 2 -2.93 -3.73 40.61
CA SER A 2 -2.88 -3.24 39.23
C SER A 2 -2.25 -4.33 38.39
N THR A 3 -3.05 -5.00 37.56
CA THR A 3 -2.53 -5.89 36.53
C THR A 3 -1.68 -5.01 35.60
N PRO A 4 -0.36 -5.27 35.44
CA PRO A 4 0.42 -4.55 34.46
C PRO A 4 -0.27 -4.73 33.11
N LEU A 5 -0.61 -3.62 32.44
CA LEU A 5 -1.21 -3.72 31.13
C LEU A 5 -0.21 -4.44 30.21
N PRO A 6 -0.67 -5.33 29.31
CA PRO A 6 0.21 -6.12 28.43
C PRO A 6 1.23 -5.31 27.61
N ILE A 7 1.00 -4.00 27.49
CA ILE A 7 1.84 -3.04 26.74
C ILE A 7 3.26 -2.91 27.32
N ASP A 8 3.47 -3.21 28.61
CA ASP A 8 4.79 -3.23 29.25
C ASP A 8 5.61 -4.51 28.92
N GLN A 9 5.00 -5.52 28.29
CA GLN A 9 5.64 -6.82 28.01
C GLN A 9 6.15 -6.96 26.56
N GLU A 10 5.79 -6.01 25.69
CA GLU A 10 6.24 -6.01 24.31
C GLU A 10 7.58 -5.28 24.20
N PRO A 11 8.54 -5.78 23.39
CA PRO A 11 9.78 -5.06 23.14
C PRO A 11 9.43 -3.64 22.65
N PRO A 12 10.22 -2.61 23.05
CA PRO A 12 9.89 -1.23 22.72
C PRO A 12 9.82 -1.05 21.20
N ARG A 13 8.60 -0.80 20.71
CA ARG A 13 8.35 -0.43 19.30
C ARG A 13 8.92 0.96 19.04
N ASP A 14 9.39 1.19 17.82
CA ASP A 14 9.88 2.51 17.42
C ASP A 14 8.73 3.53 17.53
N VAL A 15 8.88 4.51 18.43
CA VAL A 15 7.86 5.52 18.70
C VAL A 15 7.62 6.40 17.47
N LEU A 16 8.69 6.74 16.73
CA LEU A 16 8.59 7.56 15.53
C LEU A 16 7.78 6.85 14.43
N ALA A 17 7.89 5.52 14.35
CA ALA A 17 7.06 4.72 13.44
C ALA A 17 5.57 4.80 13.81
N GLY A 18 5.25 4.84 15.11
CA GLY A 18 3.89 5.01 15.62
C GLY A 18 3.33 6.40 15.32
N GLU A 19 4.11 7.46 15.56
CA GLU A 19 3.75 8.84 15.22
C GLU A 19 3.52 9.04 13.72
N TYR A 20 4.35 8.38 12.89
CA TYR A 20 4.18 8.34 11.45
C TYR A 20 2.85 7.68 11.04
N VAL A 21 2.54 6.51 11.59
CA VAL A 21 1.29 5.78 11.29
C VAL A 21 0.05 6.55 11.72
N LEU A 22 0.11 7.22 12.88
CA LEU A 22 -0.99 8.06 13.39
C LEU A 22 -1.09 9.43 12.69
N GLY A 23 -0.13 9.78 11.83
CA GLY A 23 -0.11 11.04 11.09
C GLY A 23 0.14 12.27 11.98
N LEU A 24 0.88 12.11 13.08
CA LEU A 24 1.18 13.17 14.05
C LEU A 24 2.40 14.02 13.67
N LEU A 25 3.18 13.56 12.69
CA LEU A 25 4.39 14.22 12.23
C LEU A 25 4.07 15.49 11.42
N SER A 26 4.95 16.49 11.52
CA SER A 26 4.94 17.63 10.59
C SER A 26 5.24 17.18 9.16
N ALA A 27 5.00 18.06 8.18
CA ALA A 27 5.24 17.73 6.77
C ALA A 27 6.70 17.34 6.47
N GLU A 28 7.67 18.00 7.12
CA GLU A 28 9.10 17.70 6.93
C GLU A 28 9.49 16.37 7.58
N GLU A 29 9.05 16.12 8.81
CA GLU A 29 9.28 14.86 9.53
C GLU A 29 8.62 13.68 8.83
N ARG A 30 7.41 13.88 8.30
CA ARG A 30 6.73 12.86 7.50
C ARG A 30 7.53 12.51 6.25
N LEU A 31 8.07 13.49 5.53
CA LEU A 31 8.88 13.24 4.35
C LEU A 31 10.18 12.48 4.69
N ALA A 32 10.80 12.81 5.82
CA ALA A 32 11.95 12.06 6.33
C ALA A 32 11.58 10.62 6.72
N ALA A 33 10.43 10.41 7.38
CA ALA A 33 9.93 9.10 7.72
C ALA A 33 9.58 8.27 6.47
N GLU A 34 8.97 8.86 5.44
CA GLU A 34 8.68 8.21 4.15
C GLU A 34 9.97 7.72 3.46
N GLN A 35 11.01 8.57 3.43
CA GLN A 35 12.33 8.17 2.91
C GLN A 35 12.95 7.04 3.73
N ARG A 36 12.79 7.08 5.05
CA ARG A 36 13.30 6.04 5.95
C ARG A 36 12.54 4.72 5.77
N VAL A 37 11.21 4.74 5.59
CA VAL A 37 10.44 3.53 5.24
C VAL A 37 10.96 2.88 3.95
N ALA A 38 11.35 3.69 2.96
CA ALA A 38 11.88 3.18 1.70
C ALA A 38 13.30 2.60 1.79
N THR A 39 14.10 3.03 2.76
CA THR A 39 15.55 2.73 2.82
C THR A 39 15.96 1.86 4.02
N ASP A 40 15.19 1.86 5.10
CA ASP A 40 15.45 1.14 6.35
C ASP A 40 14.38 0.06 6.57
N GLY A 41 14.77 -1.20 6.32
CA GLY A 41 13.88 -2.35 6.48
C GLY A 41 13.41 -2.57 7.92
N GLN A 42 14.21 -2.20 8.93
CA GLN A 42 13.79 -2.34 10.33
C GLN A 42 12.71 -1.31 10.66
N PHE A 43 12.87 -0.06 10.20
CA PHE A 43 11.86 0.97 10.36
C PHE A 43 10.56 0.62 9.62
N ALA A 44 10.66 0.09 8.39
CA ALA A 44 9.49 -0.38 7.66
C ALA A 44 8.74 -1.50 8.41
N GLN A 45 9.46 -2.44 9.04
CA GLN A 45 8.84 -3.48 9.88
C GLN A 45 8.16 -2.91 11.13
N ALA A 46 8.76 -1.90 11.78
CA ALA A 46 8.12 -1.22 12.91
C ALA A 46 6.83 -0.50 12.49
N VAL A 47 6.82 0.14 11.32
CA VAL A 47 5.64 0.78 10.74
C VAL A 47 4.52 -0.24 10.47
N LEU A 48 4.85 -1.42 9.93
CA LEU A 48 3.87 -2.50 9.72
C LEU A 48 3.27 -3.01 11.04
N GLN A 49 4.11 -3.25 12.06
CA GLN A 49 3.64 -3.69 13.38
C GLN A 49 2.68 -2.67 14.01
N TRP A 50 2.95 -1.38 13.88
CA TRP A 50 2.03 -0.33 14.33
C TRP A 50 0.71 -0.33 13.56
N GLN A 51 0.74 -0.53 12.24
CA GLN A 51 -0.48 -0.62 11.43
C GLN A 51 -1.34 -1.82 11.84
N GLU A 52 -0.73 -3.00 12.03
CA GLU A 52 -1.43 -4.21 12.46
C GLU A 52 -2.06 -4.04 13.85
N LEU A 53 -1.33 -3.39 14.77
CA LEU A 53 -1.83 -3.12 16.12
C LEU A 53 -3.04 -2.18 16.11
N LEU A 54 -3.02 -1.17 15.24
CA LEU A 54 -4.05 -0.12 15.19
C LEU A 54 -5.23 -0.47 14.26
N ALA A 55 -5.06 -1.40 13.33
CA ALA A 55 -6.09 -1.80 12.37
C ALA A 55 -7.45 -2.16 13.01
N PRO A 56 -7.53 -2.90 14.14
CA PRO A 56 -8.80 -3.24 14.77
C PRO A 56 -9.63 -2.01 15.20
N LEU A 57 -8.97 -0.88 15.52
CA LEU A 57 -9.68 0.35 15.89
C LEU A 57 -10.52 0.91 14.74
N LEU A 58 -10.15 0.60 13.49
CA LEU A 58 -10.91 1.02 12.31
C LEU A 58 -12.25 0.28 12.20
N GLU A 59 -12.36 -0.92 12.76
CA GLU A 59 -13.60 -1.72 12.75
C GLU A 59 -14.69 -1.10 13.65
N GLU A 60 -14.29 -0.29 14.63
CA GLU A 60 -15.21 0.43 15.51
C GLU A 60 -15.85 1.65 14.83
N ILE A 61 -15.32 2.08 13.68
CA ILE A 61 -15.80 3.24 12.93
C ILE A 61 -16.90 2.78 11.96
N ALA A 62 -18.09 3.34 12.13
CA ALA A 62 -19.21 3.06 11.22
C ALA A 62 -18.91 3.54 9.79
N ALA A 63 -19.12 2.66 8.81
CA ALA A 63 -18.93 3.00 7.41
C ALA A 63 -19.98 4.01 6.92
N GLU A 64 -19.51 5.07 6.27
CA GLU A 64 -20.36 6.06 5.60
C GLU A 64 -20.18 5.92 4.08
N THR A 65 -21.30 5.87 3.35
CA THR A 65 -21.26 5.73 1.89
C THR A 65 -21.00 7.10 1.24
N PRO A 66 -19.89 7.29 0.51
CA PRO A 66 -19.65 8.52 -0.22
C PRO A 66 -20.60 8.64 -1.43
N PRO A 67 -20.85 9.85 -1.96
CA PRO A 67 -21.62 10.03 -3.19
C PRO A 67 -21.02 9.26 -4.38
N ASP A 68 -21.85 8.65 -5.23
CA ASP A 68 -21.42 7.80 -6.36
C ASP A 68 -20.39 8.46 -7.30
N GLN A 69 -20.49 9.79 -7.46
CA GLN A 69 -19.55 10.57 -8.28
C GLN A 69 -18.10 10.49 -7.79
N VAL A 70 -17.87 10.24 -6.49
CA VAL A 70 -16.53 10.16 -5.90
C VAL A 70 -15.78 8.98 -6.52
N TRP A 71 -16.44 7.82 -6.58
CA TRP A 71 -15.84 6.64 -7.18
C TRP A 71 -15.57 6.82 -8.67
N ALA A 72 -16.53 7.40 -9.41
CA ALA A 72 -16.33 7.71 -10.82
C ALA A 72 -15.09 8.61 -11.06
N ARG A 73 -14.90 9.65 -10.24
CA ARG A 73 -13.72 10.53 -10.31
C ARG A 73 -12.41 9.81 -9.98
N VAL A 74 -12.41 8.96 -8.94
CA VAL A 74 -11.22 8.17 -8.58
C VAL A 74 -10.77 7.30 -9.74
N ARG A 75 -11.71 6.60 -10.41
CA ARG A 75 -11.39 5.75 -11.57
C ARG A 75 -10.83 6.53 -12.75
N GLN A 76 -11.39 7.70 -13.03
CA GLN A 76 -10.90 8.58 -14.09
C GLN A 76 -9.49 9.10 -13.81
N THR A 77 -9.23 9.59 -12.59
CA THR A 77 -7.91 10.11 -12.18
C THR A 77 -6.82 9.05 -12.23
N LEU A 78 -7.14 7.82 -11.82
CA LEU A 78 -6.22 6.68 -11.90
C LEU A 78 -6.12 6.07 -13.30
N GLY A 79 -6.87 6.58 -14.28
CA GLY A 79 -6.82 6.12 -15.67
C GLY A 79 -7.49 4.78 -15.92
N PHE A 80 -8.29 4.25 -14.98
CA PHE A 80 -8.97 2.95 -15.14
C PHE A 80 -10.03 2.93 -16.25
N ASP A 81 -10.55 4.11 -16.62
CA ASP A 81 -11.48 4.25 -17.75
C ASP A 81 -10.76 4.45 -19.11
N THR A 82 -9.43 4.54 -19.12
CA THR A 82 -8.64 4.60 -20.37
C THR A 82 -8.36 3.18 -20.83
N PRO A 83 -8.76 2.79 -22.07
CA PRO A 83 -8.40 1.49 -22.58
C PRO A 83 -6.87 1.37 -22.65
N LEU A 84 -6.32 0.38 -21.95
CA LEU A 84 -4.90 0.07 -22.02
C LEU A 84 -4.55 -0.18 -23.50
N ARG A 85 -3.65 0.63 -24.04
CA ARG A 85 -3.12 0.40 -25.39
C ARG A 85 -2.41 -0.94 -25.37
N ALA A 86 -3.00 -1.95 -26.02
CA ALA A 86 -2.29 -3.20 -26.25
C ALA A 86 -1.00 -2.88 -27.02
N VAL A 87 0.15 -3.16 -26.41
CA VAL A 87 1.40 -3.24 -27.14
C VAL A 87 1.22 -4.44 -28.08
N PRO A 88 1.33 -4.28 -29.41
CA PRO A 88 1.22 -5.41 -30.31
C PRO A 88 2.30 -6.42 -29.89
N SER A 89 1.85 -7.55 -29.33
CA SER A 89 2.72 -8.70 -29.14
C SER A 89 3.22 -9.07 -30.52
N ALA A 90 4.54 -9.00 -30.73
CA ALA A 90 5.15 -9.41 -31.98
C ALA A 90 4.58 -10.78 -32.36
N ALA A 91 3.91 -10.86 -33.50
CA ALA A 91 3.27 -12.07 -33.96
C ALA A 91 4.29 -13.23 -33.94
N PRO A 92 3.92 -14.43 -33.46
CA PRO A 92 4.79 -15.58 -33.61
C PRO A 92 5.01 -15.77 -35.11
N VAL A 93 6.25 -15.62 -35.56
CA VAL A 93 6.67 -15.99 -36.91
C VAL A 93 6.38 -17.48 -37.08
N SER A 94 5.24 -17.82 -37.67
CA SER A 94 4.98 -19.19 -38.11
C SER A 94 5.96 -19.50 -39.24
N PRO A 95 6.84 -20.51 -39.12
CA PRO A 95 7.61 -20.98 -40.25
C PRO A 95 6.66 -21.74 -41.18
N ASN A 96 6.03 -21.02 -42.11
CA ASN A 96 5.42 -21.63 -43.28
C ASN A 96 6.54 -22.05 -44.24
N ALA A 97 6.66 -23.35 -44.50
CA ALA A 97 7.44 -23.88 -45.62
C ALA A 97 6.53 -24.78 -46.48
N PRO A 98 6.20 -24.39 -47.72
CA PRO A 98 5.64 -25.31 -48.71
C PRO A 98 6.72 -25.86 -49.67
N ALA A 99 6.38 -27.01 -50.28
CA ALA A 99 7.01 -27.74 -51.40
C ALA A 99 8.26 -28.60 -51.08
N ALA A 100 8.25 -29.95 -51.10
CA ALA A 100 7.99 -30.94 -52.18
C ALA A 100 9.00 -30.87 -53.36
N PRO A 101 9.30 -31.93 -54.16
CA PRO A 101 9.25 -33.40 -53.98
C PRO A 101 10.58 -34.10 -54.42
N LEU A 102 10.68 -35.44 -54.31
CA LEU A 102 11.39 -36.35 -55.24
C LEU A 102 10.66 -37.69 -55.28
#